data_AF-A0A822FBC9-F1
#
_entry.id   AF-A0A822FBC9-F1
#
_cell.length_a   1.000
_cell.length_b   1.000
_cell.length_c   1.000
_cell.angle_alpha   90.00
_cell.angle_beta   90.00
_cell.angle_gamma   90.00
#
_symmetry.space_group_name_H-M   'P 1'
#
loop_
_entity.id
_entity.type
_entity.pdbx_description
1 polymer ?
#
loop_
_entity_poly.entity_id
_entity_poly.type
_entity_poly.pdbx_seq_one_letter_code
_entity_poly.pdbx_strand_id
1 'polypeptide(L)'
;MHIFSIANQDKQVQLKLANRLYAQKAYQLQEEYLKILQNAFKADIKLEDFENESAQVVQRINTWVEQQTNNLIRNLLSTKDVTPETRLIIINSIYFKGTWIKEFNQNLTKKNADFYETNGKISKVTLMHQR
;
A
#
# COMPACT_ATOMS: atom_id res chain seq x y z
N MET A 1 5.16 2.31 -18.40
CA MET A 1 4.00 2.50 -17.51
C MET A 1 3.78 4.00 -17.30
N HIS A 2 3.03 4.65 -18.21
CA HIS A 2 2.87 6.11 -18.29
C HIS A 2 1.90 6.72 -17.26
N ILE A 3 1.08 5.90 -16.61
CA ILE A 3 0.01 6.35 -15.69
C ILE A 3 0.58 7.04 -14.43
N PHE A 4 1.75 6.62 -13.98
CA PHE A 4 2.43 7.14 -12.79
C PHE A 4 2.83 8.61 -12.88
N SER A 5 3.46 8.99 -13.99
CA SER A 5 3.93 10.36 -14.17
C SER A 5 2.76 11.33 -14.33
N ILE A 6 1.67 10.86 -14.94
CA ILE A 6 0.49 11.68 -15.21
C ILE A 6 -0.27 11.97 -13.91
N ALA A 7 -0.48 10.96 -13.06
CA ALA A 7 -1.27 11.12 -11.84
C ALA A 7 -0.61 12.06 -10.80
N ASN A 8 0.72 12.13 -10.75
CA ASN A 8 1.44 13.03 -9.82
C ASN A 8 1.80 14.40 -10.42
N GLN A 9 1.46 14.66 -11.69
CA GLN A 9 1.59 15.99 -12.29
C GLN A 9 0.45 16.93 -11.91
N ASP A 10 -0.72 16.37 -11.59
CA ASP A 10 -1.84 17.12 -11.05
C ASP A 10 -1.69 17.29 -9.52
N LYS A 11 -1.59 18.53 -9.04
CA LYS A 11 -1.50 18.83 -7.60
C LYS A 11 -2.74 18.38 -6.81
N GLN A 12 -3.86 18.12 -7.49
CA GLN A 12 -5.09 17.60 -6.89
C GLN A 12 -5.04 16.10 -6.63
N VAL A 13 -4.06 15.39 -7.18
CA VAL A 13 -3.92 13.94 -7.04
C VAL A 13 -2.56 13.58 -6.46
N GLN A 14 -2.56 12.70 -5.47
CA GLN A 14 -1.38 12.05 -4.95
C GLN A 14 -1.55 10.55 -5.17
N LEU A 15 -0.72 9.98 -6.04
CA LEU A 15 -0.66 8.55 -6.32
C LEU A 15 0.73 8.02 -5.98
N LYS A 16 0.84 7.12 -5.02
CA LYS A 16 2.08 6.37 -4.77
C LYS A 16 1.80 4.90 -5.03
N LEU A 17 2.55 4.28 -5.94
CA LEU A 17 2.65 2.83 -5.99
C LEU A 17 4.09 2.46 -5.68
N ALA A 18 4.27 1.51 -4.78
CA ALA A 18 5.59 1.05 -4.40
C ALA A 18 5.59 -0.48 -4.34
N ASN A 19 6.55 -1.06 -5.06
CA ASN A 19 6.80 -2.48 -5.12
C ASN A 19 8.15 -2.76 -4.50
N ARG A 20 8.24 -3.79 -3.65
CA ARG A 20 9.53 -4.26 -3.15
C ARG A 20 9.51 -5.76 -2.94
N LEU A 21 10.61 -6.37 -3.33
CA LEU A 21 10.93 -7.77 -3.03
C LEU A 21 11.99 -7.81 -1.93
N TYR A 22 11.73 -8.62 -0.92
CA TYR A 22 12.66 -8.92 0.16
C TYR A 22 13.08 -10.39 0.03
N ALA A 23 14.37 -10.67 -0.06
CA ALA A 23 14.91 -12.02 -0.22
C ALA A 23 15.93 -12.34 0.87
N GLN A 24 16.06 -13.61 1.24
CA GLN A 24 17.07 -14.04 2.20
C GLN A 24 18.48 -13.81 1.62
N LYS A 25 19.35 -13.15 2.39
CA LYS A 25 20.67 -12.70 1.94
C LYS A 25 21.61 -13.82 1.46
N ALA A 26 21.38 -15.05 1.90
CA ALA A 26 22.19 -16.21 1.51
C ALA A 26 21.92 -16.68 0.06
N TYR A 27 20.86 -16.19 -0.58
CA TYR A 27 20.46 -16.63 -1.91
C TYR A 27 20.88 -15.62 -2.98
N GLN A 28 21.52 -16.14 -4.03
CA GLN A 28 21.78 -15.38 -5.24
C GLN A 28 20.58 -15.47 -6.16
N LEU A 29 19.92 -14.34 -6.40
CA LEU A 29 18.81 -14.23 -7.35
C LEU A 29 19.34 -14.11 -8.78
N GLN A 30 18.65 -14.73 -9.74
CA GLN A 30 19.01 -14.65 -11.15
C GLN A 30 18.93 -13.20 -11.66
N GLU A 31 19.97 -12.73 -12.33
CA GLU A 31 20.05 -11.34 -12.79
C GLU A 31 18.90 -10.94 -13.72
N GLU A 32 18.46 -11.86 -14.58
CA GLU A 32 17.33 -11.62 -15.48
C GLU A 32 16.03 -11.38 -14.72
N TYR A 33 15.81 -12.13 -13.64
CA TYR A 33 14.66 -11.93 -12.76
C TYR A 33 14.72 -10.56 -12.07
N LEU A 34 15.89 -10.15 -11.57
CA LEU A 34 16.09 -8.82 -10.99
C LEU A 34 15.83 -7.70 -12.01
N LYS A 35 16.29 -7.86 -13.25
CA LYS A 35 16.03 -6.92 -14.35
C LYS A 35 14.53 -6.80 -14.63
N ILE A 36 13.78 -7.89 -14.62
CA ILE A 36 12.31 -7.87 -14.80
C ILE A 36 11.64 -7.08 -13.67
N LEU A 37 11.99 -7.36 -12.41
CA LEU A 37 11.44 -6.67 -11.25
C LEU A 37 11.69 -5.15 -11.31
N GLN A 38 12.92 -4.74 -11.64
CA GLN A 38 13.28 -3.32 -11.74
C GLN A 38 12.65 -2.64 -12.95
N ASN A 39 12.61 -3.30 -14.11
CA ASN A 39 12.18 -2.67 -15.35
C ASN A 39 10.66 -2.65 -15.51
N ALA A 40 10.01 -3.80 -15.31
CA ALA A 40 8.57 -3.96 -15.51
C ALA A 40 7.77 -3.49 -14.30
N PHE A 41 8.22 -3.85 -13.08
CA PHE A 41 7.47 -3.58 -11.86
C PHE A 41 7.98 -2.36 -11.09
N LYS A 42 9.11 -1.76 -11.50
CA LYS A 42 9.77 -0.68 -10.75
C LYS A 42 9.97 -1.06 -9.28
N ALA A 43 10.20 -2.34 -9.05
CA ALA A 43 10.36 -2.90 -7.71
C ALA A 43 11.79 -2.72 -7.24
N ASP A 44 11.94 -2.30 -5.98
CA ASP A 44 13.22 -2.36 -5.28
C ASP A 44 13.46 -3.79 -4.78
N ILE A 45 14.72 -4.18 -4.64
CA ILE A 45 15.12 -5.50 -4.11
C ILE A 45 15.96 -5.27 -2.86
N LYS A 46 15.58 -5.94 -1.76
CA LYS A 46 16.33 -5.93 -0.51
C LYS A 46 16.70 -7.34 -0.11
N LEU A 47 17.97 -7.51 0.24
CA LEU A 47 18.46 -8.72 0.88
C LEU A 47 18.37 -8.52 2.39
N GLU A 48 17.70 -9.43 3.06
CA GLU A 48 17.43 -9.40 4.51
C GLU A 48 17.91 -10.69 5.16
N ASP A 49 18.00 -10.72 6.49
CA ASP A 49 18.32 -11.93 7.25
C ASP A 49 17.09 -12.44 7.99
N PHE A 50 16.26 -13.22 7.32
CA PHE A 50 15.08 -13.83 7.95
C PHE A 50 15.47 -14.89 8.98
N GLU A 51 16.56 -15.62 8.76
CA GLU A 51 16.99 -16.72 9.61
C GLU A 51 17.38 -16.25 11.02
N ASN A 52 18.13 -15.14 11.09
CA ASN A 52 18.66 -14.65 12.36
C ASN A 52 17.97 -13.37 12.87
N GLU A 53 17.28 -12.63 12.00
CA GLU A 53 16.71 -11.31 12.32
C GLU A 53 15.23 -11.15 11.92
N SER A 54 14.44 -12.23 11.86
CA SER A 54 13.05 -12.20 11.38
C SER A 54 12.21 -11.07 12.00
N ALA A 55 12.31 -10.85 13.32
CA ALA A 55 11.58 -9.81 14.02
C ALA A 55 11.99 -8.39 13.59
N GLN A 56 13.29 -8.15 13.38
CA GLN A 56 13.81 -6.88 12.92
C GLN A 56 13.47 -6.65 11.45
N VAL A 57 13.45 -7.70 10.63
CA VAL A 57 13.01 -7.63 9.24
C VAL A 57 11.53 -7.23 9.16
N VAL A 58 10.67 -7.80 10.01
CA VAL A 58 9.26 -7.38 10.14
C VAL A 58 9.15 -5.89 10.44
N GLN A 59 9.94 -5.38 11.39
CA GLN A 59 9.96 -3.95 11.71
C GLN A 59 10.39 -3.10 10.51
N ARG A 60 11.44 -3.50 9.78
CA ARG A 60 11.92 -2.79 8.58
C ARG A 60 10.86 -2.78 7.47
N ILE A 61 10.19 -3.91 7.24
CA ILE A 61 9.12 -4.04 6.26
C ILE A 61 7.94 -3.11 6.63
N ASN A 62 7.45 -3.20 7.86
CA ASN A 62 6.33 -2.39 8.33
C ASN A 62 6.63 -0.89 8.24
N THR A 63 7.83 -0.48 8.65
CA THR A 63 8.26 0.92 8.56
C THR A 63 8.26 1.40 7.10
N TRP A 64 8.76 0.57 6.17
CA TRP A 64 8.77 0.93 4.77
C TRP A 64 7.35 1.06 4.20
N VAL A 65 6.46 0.09 4.47
CA VAL A 65 5.05 0.13 4.00
C VAL A 65 4.31 1.33 4.59
N GLU A 66 4.53 1.62 5.86
CA GLU A 66 3.94 2.78 6.53
C GLU A 66 4.33 4.07 5.80
N GLN A 67 5.60 4.25 5.46
CA GLN A 67 6.07 5.40 4.69
C GLN A 67 5.47 5.47 3.27
N GLN A 68 5.36 4.33 2.57
CA GLN A 68 4.79 4.30 1.21
C GLN A 68 3.29 4.61 1.20
N THR A 69 2.61 4.37 2.31
CA THR A 69 1.15 4.50 2.44
C THR A 69 0.71 5.75 3.20
N ASN A 70 1.61 6.73 3.39
CA ASN A 70 1.37 7.94 4.19
C ASN A 70 0.84 7.63 5.58
N ASN A 71 1.44 6.62 6.22
CA ASN A 71 1.14 6.14 7.56
C ASN A 71 -0.27 5.56 7.77
N LEU A 72 -0.97 5.23 6.68
CA LEU A 72 -2.31 4.63 6.73
C LEU A 72 -2.26 3.12 6.99
N ILE A 73 -1.29 2.41 6.41
CA ILE A 73 -1.09 0.99 6.66
C ILE A 73 0.09 0.85 7.61
N ARG A 74 -0.21 0.44 8.84
CA ARG A 74 0.77 0.18 9.89
C ARG A 74 0.73 -1.27 10.27
N ASN A 75 1.85 -1.82 10.69
CA ASN A 75 1.96 -3.21 11.16
C ASN A 75 1.36 -4.21 10.16
N LEU A 76 1.71 -4.07 8.87
CA LEU A 76 1.26 -4.98 7.81
C LEU A 76 1.54 -6.44 8.17
N LEU A 77 2.73 -6.71 8.71
CA LEU A 77 3.16 -8.01 9.17
C LEU A 77 3.32 -7.99 10.69
N SER A 78 2.93 -9.08 11.33
CA SER A 78 3.29 -9.40 12.71
C SER A 78 4.58 -10.24 12.73
N THR A 79 5.20 -10.37 13.91
CA THR A 79 6.36 -11.26 14.09
C THR A 79 6.05 -12.74 13.89
N LYS A 80 4.77 -13.11 13.78
CA LYS A 80 4.33 -14.49 13.49
C LYS A 80 4.26 -14.79 12.01
N ASP A 81 4.17 -13.76 11.17
CA ASP A 81 4.00 -13.90 9.71
C ASP A 81 5.34 -14.15 9.00
N VAL A 82 6.45 -13.89 9.67
CA VAL A 82 7.80 -14.07 9.14
C VAL A 82 8.60 -14.94 10.09
N THR A 83 8.98 -16.12 9.60
CA THR A 83 9.76 -17.12 10.36
C THR A 83 11.18 -17.24 9.79
N PRO A 84 12.12 -17.90 10.51
CA PRO A 84 13.46 -18.20 10.00
C PRO A 84 13.49 -18.96 8.68
N GLU A 85 12.43 -19.69 8.34
CA GLU A 85 12.28 -20.43 7.08
C GLU A 85 11.85 -19.54 5.91
N THR A 86 11.51 -18.27 6.16
CA THR A 86 11.13 -17.32 5.11
C THR A 86 12.30 -17.12 4.15
N ARG A 87 12.02 -17.17 2.84
CA ARG A 87 13.02 -16.96 1.79
C ARG A 87 12.74 -15.75 0.91
N LEU A 88 11.48 -15.41 0.76
CA LEU A 88 11.02 -14.36 -0.13
C LEU A 88 9.73 -13.74 0.40
N ILE A 89 9.64 -12.42 0.36
CA ILE A 89 8.41 -11.66 0.58
C ILE A 89 8.28 -10.65 -0.56
N ILE A 90 7.10 -10.60 -1.19
CA ILE A 90 6.79 -9.64 -2.24
C ILE A 90 5.70 -8.72 -1.71
N ILE A 91 5.95 -7.41 -1.76
CA ILE A 91 5.02 -6.40 -1.28
C ILE A 91 4.69 -5.41 -2.39
N ASN A 92 3.40 -5.23 -2.61
CA ASN A 92 2.82 -4.15 -3.39
C ASN A 92 2.03 -3.24 -2.44
N SER A 93 2.20 -1.93 -2.58
CA SER A 93 1.43 -0.93 -1.84
C SER A 93 0.95 0.17 -2.78
N ILE A 94 -0.29 0.62 -2.54
CA ILE A 94 -0.98 1.62 -3.35
C ILE A 94 -1.60 2.65 -2.42
N TYR A 95 -1.19 3.91 -2.57
CA TYR A 95 -1.81 5.06 -1.92
C TYR A 95 -2.38 5.99 -2.98
N PHE A 96 -3.66 6.31 -2.83
CA PHE A 96 -4.35 7.28 -3.67
C PHE A 96 -5.10 8.29 -2.82
N LYS A 97 -4.88 9.57 -3.09
CA LYS A 97 -5.64 10.68 -2.53
C LYS A 97 -5.89 11.71 -3.63
N GLY A 98 -7.14 11.88 -4.01
CA GLY A 98 -7.55 12.85 -5.02
C GLY A 98 -8.56 13.85 -4.46
N THR A 99 -8.51 15.08 -4.95
CA THR A 99 -9.59 16.05 -4.80
C THR A 99 -10.62 15.82 -5.91
N TRP A 100 -11.90 15.94 -5.57
CA TRP A 100 -12.96 15.85 -6.57
C TRP A 100 -12.89 17.04 -7.53
N ILE A 101 -13.03 16.80 -8.84
CA ILE A 101 -13.13 17.88 -9.84
C ILE A 101 -14.31 18.82 -9.53
N LYS A 102 -15.42 18.25 -9.04
CA LYS A 102 -16.54 19.00 -8.49
C LYS A 102 -16.75 18.56 -7.05
N GLU A 103 -16.31 19.38 -6.10
CA GLU A 103 -16.40 19.06 -4.67
C GLU A 103 -17.85 19.08 -4.15
N PHE A 104 -18.10 18.29 -3.11
CA PHE A 104 -19.38 18.27 -2.40
C PHE A 104 -19.52 19.52 -1.52
N ASN A 105 -20.71 20.11 -1.48
CA ASN A 105 -20.99 21.20 -0.56
C ASN A 105 -21.19 20.62 0.85
N GLN A 106 -20.29 20.94 1.78
CA GLN A 106 -20.32 20.44 3.15
C GLN A 106 -21.64 20.76 3.87
N ASN A 107 -22.32 21.86 3.55
CA ASN A 107 -23.60 22.23 4.15
C ASN A 107 -24.76 21.33 3.70
N LEU A 108 -24.60 20.61 2.60
CA LEU A 108 -25.59 19.64 2.11
C LEU A 108 -25.29 18.22 2.61
N THR A 109 -24.19 18.02 3.34
CA THR A 109 -23.85 16.73 3.92
C THR A 109 -24.81 16.39 5.05
N LYS A 110 -25.55 15.30 4.89
CA LYS A 110 -26.52 14.81 5.88
C LYS A 110 -25.85 13.85 6.84
N LYS A 111 -25.87 14.16 8.13
CA LYS A 111 -25.46 13.24 9.20
C LYS A 111 -26.58 12.23 9.49
N ASN A 112 -26.21 11.03 9.92
CA ASN A 112 -27.12 9.95 10.33
C ASN A 112 -28.15 9.55 9.25
N ALA A 113 -27.75 9.57 7.98
CA ALA A 113 -28.55 8.99 6.90
C ALA A 113 -28.55 7.45 6.99
N ASP A 114 -29.63 6.82 6.54
CA ASP A 114 -29.73 5.37 6.49
C ASP A 114 -28.91 4.82 5.32
N PHE A 115 -28.02 3.88 5.61
CA PHE A 115 -27.33 3.05 4.63
C PHE A 115 -27.80 1.61 4.79
N TYR A 116 -28.40 1.06 3.73
CA TYR A 116 -28.94 -0.29 3.70
C TYR A 116 -27.83 -1.25 3.25
N GLU A 117 -27.34 -2.06 4.18
CA GLU A 117 -26.33 -3.08 3.91
C GLU A 117 -26.95 -4.29 3.18
N THR A 118 -26.12 -5.06 2.50
CA THR A 118 -26.55 -6.25 1.74
C THR A 118 -27.17 -7.36 2.62
N ASN A 119 -26.84 -7.39 3.90
CA ASN A 119 -27.39 -8.31 4.90
C ASN A 119 -28.72 -7.82 5.52
N GLY A 120 -29.27 -6.70 5.04
CA GLY A 120 -30.51 -6.08 5.56
C GLY A 120 -30.34 -5.20 6.80
N LYS A 121 -29.12 -5.10 7.36
CA LYS A 121 -28.80 -4.17 8.44
C LYS A 121 -28.83 -2.73 7.94
N ILE A 122 -29.31 -1.82 8.80
CA ILE A 122 -29.26 -0.38 8.53
C ILE A 122 -28.17 0.25 9.40
N SER A 123 -27.22 0.92 8.76
CA SER A 123 -26.18 1.70 9.43
C SER A 123 -26.40 3.19 9.23
N LYS A 124 -26.02 3.99 10.23
CA LYS A 124 -26.06 5.45 10.15
C LYS A 124 -24.75 5.98 9.58
N VAL A 125 -24.82 6.74 8.49
CA VAL A 125 -23.64 7.28 7.79
C VAL A 125 -23.73 8.78 7.59
N THR A 126 -22.59 9.39 7.26
CA THR A 126 -22.52 10.77 6.78
C THR A 126 -22.60 10.74 5.25
N LEU A 127 -23.73 11.19 4.71
CA LEU A 127 -24.03 11.14 3.29
C LEU A 127 -23.79 12.51 2.65
N MET A 128 -22.81 12.58 1.75
CA MET A 128 -22.47 13.79 1.00
C MET A 128 -23.46 14.01 -0.15
N HIS A 129 -23.82 15.28 -0.44
CA HIS A 129 -24.70 15.64 -1.55
C HIS A 129 -24.10 16.78 -2.38
N GLN A 130 -24.39 16.75 -3.67
CA GLN A 130 -24.04 17.79 -4.63
C GLN A 130 -25.28 18.07 -5.49
N ARG A 131 -25.50 19.33 -5.87
CA ARG A 131 -26.58 19.75 -6.76
C ARG A 131 -26.06 19.92 -8.18
#